data_AF-A0AAV9Z229-F1
#
_entry.id   AF-A0AAV9Z229-F1
#
_cell.length_a   1.000
_cell.length_b   1.000
_cell.length_c   1.000
_cell.angle_alpha   90.00
_cell.angle_beta   90.00
_cell.angle_gamma   90.00
#
_symmetry.space_group_name_H-M   'P 1'
#
loop_
_entity.id
_entity.type
_entity.pdbx_description
1 polymer ?
#
loop_
_entity_poly.entity_id
_entity_poly.type
_entity_poly.pdbx_seq_one_letter_code
_entity_poly.pdbx_strand_id
1 'polypeptide(L)' 'RVEHVRWISESLRPFTVVQDRGYRRLMKSGRPSTYIPSLRTVARDVKILFDKTRERLRKRFEKIPACPSVYTDAWTSPNH' A
#
# COMPACT_ATOMS: atom_id res chain seq x y z
N ARG A 1 -5.08 12.78 2.70
CA ARG A 1 -5.63 11.40 2.60
C ARG A 1 -4.86 10.54 1.61
N VAL A 2 -4.84 10.89 0.31
CA VAL A 2 -4.15 10.12 -0.74
C VAL A 2 -2.66 9.92 -0.44
N GLU A 3 -1.96 10.97 -0.01
CA GLU A 3 -0.52 10.89 0.29
C GLU A 3 -0.17 9.87 1.39
N HIS A 4 -1.02 9.68 2.41
CA HIS A 4 -0.79 8.65 3.42
C HIS A 4 -0.85 7.25 2.79
N VAL A 5 -1.87 7.00 1.97
CA VAL A 5 -2.08 5.70 1.31
C VAL A 5 -0.93 5.41 0.34
N ARG A 6 -0.53 6.41 -0.43
CA ARG A 6 0.58 6.32 -1.38
C ARG A 6 1.88 5.99 -0.66
N TRP A 7 2.28 6.81 0.32
CA TRP A 7 3.51 6.61 1.07
C TRP A 7 3.55 5.26 1.79
N ILE A 8 2.44 4.86 2.43
CA ILE A 8 2.32 3.56 3.11
C ILE A 8 2.53 2.40 2.12
N SER A 9 1.95 2.50 0.92
CA SER A 9 2.07 1.47 -0.11
C SER A 9 3.47 1.41 -0.71
N GLU A 10 4.04 2.56 -1.09
CA GLU A 10 5.36 2.65 -1.73
C GLU A 10 6.50 2.30 -0.76
N SER A 11 6.36 2.60 0.53
CA SER A 11 7.38 2.34 1.56
C SER A 11 7.15 1.04 2.35
N LEU A 12 6.21 0.20 1.91
CA LEU A 12 5.85 -1.08 2.55
C LEU A 12 5.61 -0.95 4.06
N ARG A 13 4.93 0.12 4.47
CA ARG A 13 4.68 0.39 5.89
C ARG A 13 3.45 -0.39 6.36
N PRO A 14 3.44 -0.87 7.62
CA PRO A 14 2.25 -1.47 8.18
C PRO A 14 1.13 -0.43 8.31
N PHE A 15 -0.12 -0.84 8.09
CA PHE A 15 -1.28 0.07 8.17
C PHE A 15 -1.47 0.67 9.56
N THR A 16 -0.95 0.01 10.60
CA THR A 16 -0.94 0.47 11.99
C THR A 16 -0.09 1.70 12.22
N VAL A 17 0.77 2.11 11.28
CA VAL A 17 1.61 3.30 11.40
C VAL A 17 0.78 4.58 11.66
N VAL A 18 -0.45 4.66 11.15
CA VAL A 18 -1.33 5.83 11.36
C VAL A 18 -1.89 5.93 12.78
N GLN A 19 -1.75 4.87 13.58
CA GLN A 19 -2.11 4.84 15.00
C GLN A 19 -0.94 5.21 15.90
N ASP A 20 0.30 5.16 15.39
CA ASP A 20 1.48 5.52 16.17
C ASP A 20 1.44 6.98 16.63
N ARG A 21 1.87 7.19 17.88
CA ARG A 21 1.88 8.51 18.51
C ARG A 21 2.92 9.43 17.87
N GLY A 22 4.11 8.92 17.58
CA GLY A 22 5.20 9.67 16.95
C GLY A 22 4.82 10.13 15.55
N TYR A 23 4.28 9.22 14.75
CA TYR A 23 3.74 9.49 13.44
C TYR A 23 2.67 10.58 13.46
N ARG A 24 1.69 10.48 14.37
CA ARG A 24 0.63 11.49 14.51
C ARG A 24 1.17 12.87 14.88
N ARG A 25 2.17 12.91 15.76
CA ARG A 25 2.84 14.16 16.14
C ARG A 25 3.54 14.76 14.92
N LEU A 26 4.34 13.96 14.21
CA LEU A 26 5.07 14.40 13.02
C LEU A 26 4.15 14.91 11.91
N MET A 27 3.09 14.16 11.59
CA MET A 27 2.13 14.55 10.54
C MET A 27 1.33 15.81 10.87
N LYS A 28 1.25 16.18 12.15
CA LYS A 28 0.60 17.42 12.61
C LYS A 28 1.58 18.55 12.89
N SER A 29 2.89 18.29 12.84
CA SER A 29 3.91 19.34 12.96
C SER A 29 3.75 20.34 11.81
N GLY A 30 3.62 21.62 12.15
CA GLY A 30 3.39 22.70 11.18
C GLY A 30 1.94 22.83 10.68
N ARG A 31 1.12 21.78 10.73
CA ARG A 31 -0.31 21.82 10.35
C ARG A 31 -1.17 20.96 11.28
N PRO A 32 -1.59 21.49 12.45
CA PRO A 32 -2.32 20.73 13.47
C PRO A 32 -3.67 20.16 13.03
N SER A 33 -4.33 20.85 12.09
CA SER A 33 -5.63 20.46 11.50
C SER A 33 -5.51 19.38 10.43
N THR A 34 -4.30 18.89 10.12
CA THR A 34 -4.10 17.83 9.12
C THR A 34 -4.89 16.58 9.48
N TYR A 35 -5.72 16.15 8.54
CA TYR A 35 -6.47 14.91 8.63
C TYR A 35 -5.53 13.70 8.50
N ILE A 36 -5.55 12.83 9.51
CA ILE A 36 -4.86 11.53 9.49
C ILE A 36 -5.94 10.44 9.34
N PRO A 37 -5.86 9.58 8.32
CA PRO A 37 -6.85 8.53 8.12
C PRO A 37 -6.78 7.47 9.23
N SER A 38 -7.92 6.81 9.47
CA SER A 38 -7.94 5.62 10.32
C SER A 38 -7.23 4.44 9.63
N LEU A 39 -6.77 3.45 10.40
CA LEU A 39 -6.23 2.20 9.86
C LEU A 39 -7.19 1.53 8.87
N ARG A 40 -8.49 1.49 9.21
CA ARG A 40 -9.52 0.90 8.34
C ARG A 40 -9.66 1.67 7.03
N THR A 41 -9.51 3.00 7.08
CA THR A 41 -9.52 3.85 5.89
C THR A 41 -8.31 3.55 5.01
N VAL A 42 -7.10 3.47 5.60
CA VAL A 42 -5.88 3.10 4.87
C VAL A 42 -6.03 1.74 4.22
N ALA A 43 -6.44 0.71 4.97
CA ALA A 43 -6.61 -0.65 4.44
C ALA A 43 -7.59 -0.70 3.26
N ARG A 44 -8.74 0.00 3.38
CA ARG A 44 -9.73 0.09 2.29
C ARG A 44 -9.14 0.78 1.06
N ASP A 45 -8.49 1.92 1.25
CA ASP A 45 -7.95 2.72 0.15
C ASP A 45 -6.79 2.00 -0.55
N VAL A 46 -5.92 1.29 0.20
CA VAL A 46 -4.87 0.43 -0.35
C VAL A 46 -5.47 -0.71 -1.17
N LYS A 47 -6.56 -1.35 -0.71
CA LYS A 47 -7.24 -2.40 -1.48
C LYS A 47 -7.78 -1.86 -2.80
N ILE A 48 -8.41 -0.68 -2.78
CA ILE A 48 -8.89 -0.01 -4.01
C ILE A 48 -7.71 0.28 -4.96
N LEU A 49 -6.58 0.74 -4.43
CA LEU A 49 -5.38 1.01 -5.21
C LEU A 49 -4.80 -0.27 -5.83
N PHE A 50 -4.80 -1.37 -5.08
CA PHE A 50 -4.39 -2.69 -5.56
C PHE A 50 -5.28 -3.16 -6.71
N ASP A 51 -6.61 -3.10 -6.57
CA ASP A 51 -7.53 -3.53 -7.62
C ASP A 51 -7.36 -2.71 -8.91
N LYS A 52 -7.19 -1.39 -8.79
CA LYS A 52 -6.88 -0.51 -9.93
C LYS A 52 -5.55 -0.84 -10.58
N THR A 53 -4.52 -1.11 -9.78
CA THR A 53 -3.19 -1.47 -10.28
C THR A 53 -3.22 -2.83 -10.98
N ARG A 54 -3.92 -3.82 -10.41
CA ARG A 54 -4.12 -5.14 -11.01
C ARG A 54 -4.79 -5.03 -12.37
N GLU A 55 -5.85 -4.25 -12.49
CA GLU A 55 -6.56 -4.05 -13.75
C GLU A 55 -5.68 -3.33 -14.79
N ARG A 56 -4.89 -2.34 -14.38
CA ARG A 56 -3.92 -1.68 -15.27
C ARG A 56 -2.85 -2.66 -15.76
N LEU A 57 -2.35 -3.51 -14.87
CA LEU A 57 -1.35 -4.54 -15.22
C LEU A 57 -1.95 -5.59 -16.15
N ARG A 58 -3.17 -6.07 -15.90
CA ARG A 58 -3.89 -7.00 -16.79
C ARG A 58 -3.94 -6.48 -18.23
N LYS A 59 -4.41 -5.23 -18.42
CA LYS A 59 -4.44 -4.58 -19.74
C LYS A 59 -3.06 -4.41 -20.38
N ARG A 60 -2.00 -4.30 -19.57
CA ARG A 60 -0.63 -4.22 -20.07
C ARG A 60 -0.14 -5.60 -20.52
N PHE A 61 -0.42 -6.65 -19.75
CA PHE A 61 -0.05 -8.03 -20.08
C PHE A 61 -0.76 -8.55 -21.32
N GLU A 62 -2.04 -8.22 -21.53
CA GLU A 62 -2.80 -8.60 -22.74
C GLU A 62 -2.21 -8.05 -24.04
N LYS A 63 -1.42 -6.97 -23.95
CA LYS A 63 -0.76 -6.35 -25.12
C LYS A 63 0.61 -6.94 -25.41
N ILE A 64 1.13 -7.83 -24.57
CA ILE A 64 2.44 -8.45 -24.77
C ILE A 64 2.27 -9.62 -25.76
N PRO A 65 2.89 -9.58 -26.95
CA PRO A 65 2.69 -10.60 -27.98
C PRO A 65 3.36 -11.95 -27.66
N ALA A 66 4.24 -11.99 -26.65
CA ALA A 66 4.99 -13.18 -26.25
C ALA A 66 4.47 -13.77 -24.93
N CYS A 67 4.71 -15.08 -24.71
CA CYS A 67 4.44 -15.72 -23.43
C CYS A 67 5.39 -15.16 -22.34
N PRO A 68 4.86 -14.60 -21.23
CA PRO A 68 5.69 -14.14 -20.13
C PRO A 68 6.32 -15.32 -19.38
N SER A 69 7.60 -15.22 -19.04
CA SER A 69 8.26 -16.15 -18.12
C SER A 69 7.72 -15.95 -16.70
N VAL A 70 7.28 -17.02 -16.05
CA VAL A 70 6.84 -17.01 -14.64
C VAL A 70 7.90 -17.70 -13.79
N TYR A 71 8.38 -17.01 -12.76
CA TYR A 71 9.27 -17.57 -11.75
C TYR A 71 8.49 -17.72 -10.45
N THR A 72 8.55 -18.91 -9.86
CA THR A 72 7.89 -19.20 -8.59
C THR A 72 8.95 -19.30 -7.51
N ASP A 73 8.90 -18.40 -6.54
CA ASP A 73 9.72 -18.48 -5.33
C ASP A 73 8.92 -19.19 -4.24
N ALA A 74 9.51 -20.22 -3.63
CA ALA A 74 8.89 -21.06 -2.61
C ALA A 74 9.89 -21.33 -1.49
N TRP A 75 9.51 -20.97 -0.26
CA TRP A 75 10.31 -21.21 0.94
C TRP A 75 9.42 -21.70 2.08
N THR A 76 10.02 -22.44 3.00
CA THR A 76 9.40 -22.83 4.28
C THR A 76 9.93 -21.94 5.39
N SER A 77 9.04 -21.20 6.08
CA SER A 77 9.38 -20.46 7.29
C SER A 77 9.10 -21.34 8.51
N PRO A 78 10.01 -21.47 9.49
CA PRO A 78 9.69 -22.03 10.79
C PRO A 78 8.80 -21.03 11.53
N ASN A 79 7.52 -21.03 11.22
CA ASN A 79 6.52 -20.29 11.99
C ASN A 79 6.25 -21.10 13.27
N HIS A 80 6.97 -20.77 14.35
CA HIS A 80 6.72 -21.22 15.72
C HIS A 80 6.34 -20.03 16.59
#